data_AF-A0AAN5KSQ6-F1
#
_entry.id   AF-A0AAN5KSQ6-F1
#
_cell.length_a   1.000
_cell.length_b   1.000
_cell.length_c   1.000
_cell.angle_alpha   90.00
_cell.angle_beta   90.00
_cell.angle_gamma   90.00
#
_symmetry.space_group_name_H-M   'P 1'
#
loop_
_entity.id
_entity.type
_entity.pdbx_description
1 polymer ?
#
loop_
_entity_poly.entity_id
_entity_poly.type
_entity_poly.pdbx_seq_one_letter_code
_entity_poly.pdbx_strand_id
1 'polypeptide(L)'
;AKQIKIYTKNIPEKKQVWIYYPKSTQSDHPSREYPIVQSYVDIFIRGCIKVEEKFNIKDFAKECILTTDNWPEQHWVNDRIYPRRPSTYEPYARKIDGLLKELLPKQFKNIRIE
;
A
#
# COMPACT_ATOMS: atom_id res chain seq x y z
N ALA A 1 -4.40 22.59 2.96
CA ALA A 1 -3.63 21.33 2.96
C ALA A 1 -2.45 21.47 1.99
N LYS A 2 -1.22 21.17 2.40
CA LYS A 2 -0.08 21.07 1.46
C LYS A 2 -0.22 19.72 0.74
N GLN A 3 -0.66 19.74 -0.51
CA GLN A 3 -0.94 18.53 -1.30
C GLN A 3 0.33 17.84 -1.85
N ILE A 4 1.50 18.48 -1.74
CA ILE A 4 2.74 17.98 -2.33
C ILE A 4 3.88 18.14 -1.32
N LYS A 5 4.52 17.02 -1.00
CA LYS A 5 5.76 16.97 -0.24
C LYS A 5 6.88 16.52 -1.17
N ILE A 6 7.86 17.39 -1.39
CA ILE A 6 9.00 17.06 -2.24
C ILE A 6 10.09 16.41 -1.38
N TYR A 7 10.53 15.22 -1.79
CA TYR A 7 11.55 14.44 -1.08
C TYR A 7 12.99 14.69 -1.56
N THR A 8 13.21 15.53 -2.57
CA THR A 8 14.55 15.90 -3.07
C THR A 8 14.85 17.38 -2.85
N LYS A 9 16.12 17.68 -2.54
CA LYS A 9 16.63 19.07 -2.45
C LYS A 9 16.99 19.65 -3.82
N ASN A 10 17.14 18.80 -4.83
CA ASN A 10 17.57 19.20 -6.18
C ASN A 10 16.36 19.26 -7.11
N ILE A 11 15.59 20.33 -6.99
CA ILE A 11 14.50 20.65 -7.91
C ILE A 11 14.99 21.78 -8.82
N PRO A 12 15.05 21.58 -10.14
CA PRO A 12 15.32 22.66 -11.08
C PRO A 12 14.34 23.82 -10.89
N GLU A 13 14.84 25.05 -10.93
CA GLU A 13 14.12 26.28 -10.54
C GLU A 13 12.83 26.54 -11.35
N LYS A 14 12.74 26.01 -12.58
CA LYS A 14 11.55 26.14 -13.43
C LYS A 14 11.03 24.77 -13.83
N LYS A 15 10.01 24.28 -13.11
CA LYS A 15 9.30 23.04 -13.45
C LYS A 15 7.79 23.22 -13.35
N GLN A 16 7.10 22.71 -14.36
CA GLN A 16 5.66 22.51 -14.30
C GLN A 16 5.40 21.06 -13.89
N VAL A 17 4.59 20.86 -12.86
CA VAL A 17 4.19 19.52 -12.38
C VAL A 17 2.69 19.41 -12.56
N TRP A 18 2.26 18.37 -13.27
CA TRP A 18 0.85 18.03 -13.45
C TRP A 18 0.52 16.86 -12.53
N ILE A 19 -0.55 16.99 -11.75
CA ILE A 19 -1.02 15.96 -10.82
C ILE A 19 -2.47 15.68 -11.13
N TYR A 20 -2.81 14.40 -11.23
CA TYR A 20 -4.19 13.95 -11.25
C TYR A 20 -4.64 13.72 -9.82
N TYR A 21 -5.68 14.44 -9.40
CA TYR A 21 -6.31 14.24 -8.10
C TYR A 21 -7.81 14.01 -8.31
N PRO A 22 -8.43 13.06 -7.56
CA PRO A 22 -9.87 12.87 -7.62
C PRO A 22 -10.57 14.11 -7.04
N LYS A 23 -11.57 14.65 -7.75
CA LYS A 23 -12.37 15.79 -7.29
C LYS A 23 -13.07 15.40 -5.98
N SER A 24 -12.62 15.94 -4.84
CA SER A 24 -13.02 15.46 -3.51
C SER A 24 -14.52 15.68 -3.27
N THR A 25 -15.32 14.62 -3.39
CA THR A 25 -16.75 14.63 -3.04
C THR A 25 -17.13 13.55 -2.03
N GLN A 26 -16.18 12.71 -1.60
CA GLN A 26 -16.38 11.67 -0.58
C GLN A 26 -15.30 11.75 0.49
N SER A 27 -15.61 11.18 1.67
CA SER A 27 -14.62 10.92 2.71
C SER A 27 -13.55 9.98 2.16
N ASP A 28 -12.28 10.42 2.15
CA ASP A 28 -11.13 9.63 1.70
C ASP A 28 -10.78 8.47 2.67
N HIS A 29 -11.59 8.26 3.70
CA HIS A 29 -11.38 7.22 4.70
C HIS A 29 -12.15 5.94 4.36
N PRO A 30 -11.51 4.77 4.50
CA PRO A 30 -12.18 3.48 4.34
C PRO A 30 -13.38 3.35 5.27
N SER A 31 -14.45 2.76 4.74
CA SER A 31 -15.71 2.57 5.45
C SER A 31 -16.19 1.13 5.28
N ARG A 32 -17.28 0.75 5.95
CA ARG A 32 -17.84 -0.60 5.80
C ARG A 32 -18.29 -0.88 4.37
N GLU A 33 -18.85 0.11 3.68
CA GLU A 33 -19.34 -0.01 2.30
C GLU A 33 -18.18 0.04 1.29
N TYR A 34 -17.11 0.75 1.63
CA TYR A 34 -15.93 0.94 0.79
C TYR A 34 -14.65 0.60 1.59
N PRO A 35 -14.41 -0.70 1.90
CA PRO A 35 -13.21 -1.11 2.61
C PRO A 35 -11.99 -1.11 1.68
N ILE A 36 -10.80 -1.08 2.27
CA ILE A 36 -9.58 -1.47 1.54
C ILE A 36 -9.53 -2.98 1.45
N VAL A 37 -9.35 -3.49 0.23
CA VAL A 37 -9.27 -4.92 -0.04
C VAL A 37 -7.83 -5.37 -0.23
N GLN A 38 -7.49 -6.54 0.31
CA GLN A 38 -6.13 -7.07 0.34
C GLN A 38 -5.56 -7.30 -1.06
N SER A 39 -6.37 -7.70 -2.03
CA SER A 39 -5.94 -7.92 -3.42
C SER A 39 -5.32 -6.65 -4.05
N TYR A 40 -5.85 -5.46 -3.73
CA TYR A 40 -5.29 -4.18 -4.18
C TYR A 40 -4.00 -3.83 -3.43
N VAL A 41 -3.94 -4.10 -2.13
CA VAL A 41 -2.71 -3.96 -1.35
C VAL A 41 -1.62 -4.89 -1.90
N ASP A 42 -1.99 -6.10 -2.30
CA ASP A 42 -1.07 -7.06 -2.90
C ASP A 42 -0.50 -6.54 -4.21
N ILE A 43 -1.33 -5.93 -5.08
CA ILE A 43 -0.86 -5.29 -6.32
C ILE A 43 0.21 -4.23 -6.02
N PHE A 44 -0.07 -3.34 -5.06
CA PHE A 44 0.84 -2.26 -4.68
C PHE A 44 2.17 -2.79 -4.12
N ILE A 45 2.12 -3.62 -3.07
CA ILE A 45 3.34 -4.11 -2.39
C ILE A 45 4.13 -5.04 -3.31
N ARG A 46 3.47 -5.86 -4.13
CA ARG A 46 4.13 -6.68 -5.16
C ARG A 46 4.87 -5.82 -6.18
N GLY A 47 4.31 -4.67 -6.56
CA GLY A 47 4.99 -3.69 -7.42
C GLY A 47 6.30 -3.23 -6.80
N CYS A 48 6.28 -2.83 -5.51
CA CYS A 48 7.49 -2.43 -4.80
C CYS A 48 8.51 -3.58 -4.69
N ILE A 49 8.07 -4.79 -4.35
CA ILE A 49 8.96 -5.97 -4.30
C ILE A 49 9.63 -6.22 -5.66
N LYS A 50 8.90 -6.12 -6.77
CA LYS A 50 9.47 -6.32 -8.11
C LYS A 50 10.49 -5.23 -8.47
N VAL A 51 10.27 -3.99 -8.04
CA VAL A 51 11.24 -2.89 -8.24
C VAL A 51 12.49 -3.13 -7.39
N GLU A 52 12.31 -3.52 -6.12
CA GLU A 52 13.38 -3.93 -5.21
C GLU A 52 14.30 -4.97 -5.85
N GLU A 53 13.69 -6.06 -6.34
CA GLU A 53 14.39 -7.19 -6.97
C GLU A 53 15.03 -6.81 -8.31
N LYS A 54 14.31 -6.09 -9.17
CA LYS A 54 14.79 -5.72 -10.51
C LYS A 54 15.99 -4.79 -10.48
N PHE A 55 16.03 -3.86 -9.54
CA PHE A 55 17.09 -2.84 -9.46
C PHE A 55 18.05 -3.07 -8.30
N ASN A 56 17.91 -4.17 -7.56
CA ASN A 56 18.71 -4.52 -6.39
C ASN A 56 18.77 -3.39 -5.35
N ILE A 57 17.63 -2.73 -5.11
CA ILE A 57 17.51 -1.63 -4.16
C ILE A 57 17.12 -2.24 -2.82
N LYS A 58 18.02 -2.28 -1.85
CA LYS A 58 17.73 -2.91 -0.55
C LYS A 58 16.55 -2.22 0.16
N ASP A 59 15.65 -3.03 0.74
CA ASP A 59 14.53 -2.60 1.61
C ASP A 59 13.50 -1.65 0.95
N PHE A 60 13.48 -1.55 -0.39
CA PHE A 60 12.56 -0.66 -1.10
C PHE A 60 11.08 -0.98 -0.81
N ALA A 61 10.71 -2.25 -0.67
CA ALA A 61 9.35 -2.63 -0.33
C ALA A 61 8.96 -2.19 1.10
N LYS A 62 9.91 -2.19 2.03
CA LYS A 62 9.70 -1.67 3.40
C LYS A 62 9.48 -0.16 3.36
N GLU A 63 10.32 0.57 2.62
CA GLU A 63 10.20 2.02 2.44
C GLU A 63 8.87 2.40 1.78
N CYS A 64 8.39 1.66 0.78
CA CYS A 64 7.06 1.87 0.22
C CYS A 64 5.97 1.83 1.30
N ILE A 65 6.02 0.86 2.22
CA ILE A 65 5.02 0.70 3.27
C ILE A 65 5.13 1.84 4.29
N LEU A 66 6.34 2.18 4.73
CA LEU A 66 6.60 3.20 5.75
C LEU A 66 6.31 4.62 5.27
N THR A 67 6.46 4.89 3.97
CA THR A 67 6.22 6.20 3.37
C THR A 67 4.81 6.36 2.78
N THR A 68 4.00 5.30 2.83
CA THR A 68 2.57 5.35 2.48
C THR A 68 1.76 5.67 3.72
N ASP A 69 1.02 6.77 3.67
CA ASP A 69 0.12 7.18 4.74
C ASP A 69 -1.25 6.50 4.64
N ASN A 70 -2.07 6.63 5.69
CA ASN A 70 -3.48 6.22 5.73
C ASN A 70 -3.75 4.71 5.59
N TRP A 71 -2.84 3.86 6.06
CA TRP A 71 -3.14 2.44 6.25
C TRP A 71 -4.34 2.26 7.21
N PRO A 72 -5.41 1.57 6.80
CA PRO A 72 -6.63 1.46 7.60
C PRO A 72 -6.43 0.65 8.88
N GLU A 73 -6.79 1.22 10.03
CA GLU A 73 -6.91 0.44 11.28
C GLU A 73 -8.19 -0.40 11.33
N GLN A 74 -9.22 0.01 10.59
CA GLN A 74 -10.51 -0.65 10.45
C GLN A 74 -10.94 -0.62 8.98
N HIS A 75 -11.88 -1.49 8.60
CA HIS A 75 -12.38 -1.59 7.22
C HIS A 75 -11.30 -2.02 6.22
N TRP A 76 -10.44 -2.96 6.64
CA TRP A 76 -9.54 -3.71 5.78
C TRP A 76 -10.03 -5.16 5.69
N VAL A 77 -10.32 -5.61 4.47
CA VAL A 77 -10.83 -6.96 4.17
C VAL A 77 -9.81 -7.75 3.34
N ASN A 78 -9.65 -9.03 3.67
CA ASN A 78 -8.89 -10.00 2.89
C ASN A 78 -9.83 -10.73 1.93
N ASP A 79 -9.90 -10.22 0.70
CA ASP A 79 -10.72 -10.69 -0.42
C ASP A 79 -9.96 -11.67 -1.35
N ARG A 80 -8.77 -12.15 -0.94
CA ARG A 80 -8.01 -13.11 -1.73
C ARG A 80 -8.85 -14.37 -1.98
N ILE A 81 -8.69 -15.02 -3.13
CA ILE A 81 -9.44 -16.25 -3.49
C ILE A 81 -9.34 -17.33 -2.39
N TYR A 82 -8.17 -17.46 -1.75
CA TYR A 82 -7.96 -18.34 -0.59
C TYR A 82 -7.32 -17.57 0.58
N PRO A 83 -8.09 -16.85 1.40
CA PRO A 83 -7.55 -15.96 2.44
C PRO A 83 -6.65 -16.66 3.46
N ARG A 84 -6.98 -17.93 3.78
CA ARG A 84 -6.25 -18.76 4.74
C ARG A 84 -5.06 -19.53 4.14
N ARG A 85 -4.97 -19.62 2.81
CA ARG A 85 -3.86 -20.25 2.07
C ARG A 85 -3.50 -19.44 0.82
N PRO A 86 -3.16 -18.15 0.99
CA PRO A 86 -3.12 -17.19 -0.12
C PRO A 86 -1.98 -17.48 -1.11
N SER A 87 -0.89 -18.09 -0.65
CA SER A 87 0.27 -18.47 -1.48
C SER A 87 -0.06 -19.41 -2.64
N THR A 88 -1.25 -20.02 -2.65
CA THR A 88 -1.71 -20.92 -3.73
C THR A 88 -2.02 -20.13 -5.02
N TYR A 89 -2.50 -18.89 -4.91
CA TYR A 89 -2.93 -18.07 -6.05
C TYR A 89 -2.23 -16.71 -6.11
N GLU A 90 -1.70 -16.22 -4.99
CA GLU A 90 -0.84 -15.03 -4.94
C GLU A 90 0.56 -15.42 -4.47
N PRO A 91 1.53 -15.59 -5.39
CA PRO A 91 2.88 -16.06 -5.06
C PRO A 91 3.60 -15.20 -4.02
N TYR A 92 3.32 -13.90 -4.00
CA TYR A 92 3.96 -12.96 -3.09
C TYR A 92 3.27 -12.87 -1.72
N ALA A 93 2.12 -13.52 -1.52
CA ALA A 93 1.31 -13.35 -0.32
C ALA A 93 2.09 -13.57 0.98
N ARG A 94 2.96 -14.59 1.04
CA ARG A 94 3.77 -14.84 2.24
C ARG A 94 4.76 -13.70 2.53
N LYS A 95 5.40 -13.15 1.49
CA LYS A 95 6.35 -12.03 1.62
C LYS A 95 5.60 -10.75 2.01
N ILE A 96 4.46 -10.49 1.38
CA ILE A 96 3.58 -9.35 1.67
C ILE A 96 3.06 -9.41 3.10
N ASP A 97 2.46 -10.52 3.53
CA ASP A 97 1.93 -10.69 4.88
C ASP A 97 3.03 -10.59 5.93
N GLY A 98 4.24 -11.07 5.63
CA GLY A 98 5.42 -10.90 6.48
C GLY A 98 5.76 -9.42 6.70
N LEU A 99 5.84 -8.64 5.61
CA LEU A 99 6.12 -7.20 5.68
C LEU A 99 5.01 -6.43 6.41
N LEU A 100 3.74 -6.73 6.12
CA LEU A 100 2.60 -6.09 6.77
C LEU A 100 2.55 -6.41 8.28
N LYS A 101 2.84 -7.65 8.67
CA LYS A 101 2.89 -8.05 10.07
C LYS A 101 4.06 -7.40 10.83
N GLU A 102 5.20 -7.23 10.17
CA GLU A 102 6.38 -6.56 10.73
C GLU A 102 6.14 -5.06 10.93
N LEU A 103 5.62 -4.38 9.90
CA LEU A 103 5.59 -2.91 9.84
C LEU A 103 4.26 -2.30 10.28
N LEU A 104 3.15 -3.02 10.11
CA LEU A 104 1.79 -2.57 10.41
C LEU A 104 1.06 -3.58 11.33
N PRO A 105 1.64 -3.99 12.48
CA PRO A 105 1.10 -5.09 13.28
C PRO A 105 -0.33 -4.85 13.79
N LYS A 106 -0.68 -3.60 14.10
CA LYS A 106 -2.02 -3.22 14.59
C LYS A 106 -3.06 -3.36 13.48
N GLN A 107 -2.78 -2.82 12.30
CA GLN A 107 -3.66 -2.88 11.12
C GLN A 107 -3.80 -4.33 10.66
N PHE A 108 -2.67 -5.05 10.54
CA PHE A 108 -2.63 -6.42 10.06
C PHE A 108 -3.50 -7.35 10.92
N LYS A 109 -3.46 -7.19 12.25
CA LYS A 109 -4.31 -7.95 13.18
C LYS A 109 -5.82 -7.73 12.95
N ASN A 110 -6.20 -6.56 12.45
CA ASN A 110 -7.60 -6.16 12.26
C ASN A 110 -8.15 -6.49 10.88
N ILE A 111 -7.34 -7.07 9.98
CA ILE A 111 -7.79 -7.49 8.65
C ILE A 111 -8.83 -8.60 8.82
N ARG A 112 -10.02 -8.37 8.28
CA ARG A 112 -11.14 -9.32 8.35
C ARG A 112 -11.11 -10.22 7.14
N ILE A 113 -11.49 -11.48 7.30
CA ILE A 113 -11.75 -12.38 6.18
C ILE A 113 -13.23 -12.22 5.84
N GLU A 114 -13.54 -12.03 4.56
CA GLU A 114 -14.91 -12.12 4.01
C GLU A 114 -15.04 -13.32 3.08
#